data_AF-A0A8H3BUZ1-F1
#
_entry.id   AF-A0A8H3BUZ1-F1
#
_cell.length_a   1.000
_cell.length_b   1.000
_cell.length_c   1.000
_cell.angle_alpha   90.00
_cell.angle_beta   90.00
_cell.angle_gamma   90.00
#
_symmetry.space_group_name_H-M   'P 1'
#
loop_
_entity.id
_entity.type
_entity.pdbx_description
1 polymer ?
#
loop_
_entity_poly.entity_id
_entity_poly.type
_entity_poly.pdbx_seq_one_letter_code
_entity_poly.pdbx_strand_id
1 'polypeptide(L)'
;MPAKRTNSPPASKKSDKPYDKTEKAPKSKVGAPKLSLSTPPNWQTHFSEWSNNLPEGENAKRCIEKWCLLPPYDHSITEEQWELYYKERLALDEINTCGSEASSPVQSDGLRPPLRVMEESAADAAAVIYGSVLAEDSKIAIARTLRGSLYITEADGEEGCFTVNTRLYSPFGIGMSVDLAYNYSFDYRESDFFGLLVARPNKPGDLDTENPRKCKALKEDGSAQVGSVEVFVWNGGNAVGAATAADISSFEPTLFGSKGWLSPLKLHNLLLAASTCSRYDDVYQELNPDIATASSKKLKFFEGETTENELEKVETALYKKLRKQMLEGDASGVVDGLEDEDDQPGCVPDRLLLLARHK
;
A
#
# COMPACT_ATOMS: atom_id res chain seq x y z
N MET A 1 30.81 25.45 83.16
CA MET A 1 29.75 24.82 83.98
C MET A 1 29.19 23.61 83.23
N PRO A 2 28.79 22.52 83.91
CA PRO A 2 29.63 21.30 83.96
C PRO A 2 28.99 19.99 83.43
N ALA A 3 29.85 18.96 83.38
CA ALA A 3 29.63 17.51 83.66
C ALA A 3 28.88 16.63 82.64
N LYS A 4 29.60 15.73 81.92
CA LYS A 4 29.95 14.32 82.26
C LYS A 4 28.80 13.31 82.06
N ARG A 5 29.01 12.34 81.16
CA ARG A 5 29.21 10.94 81.56
C ARG A 5 29.84 10.06 80.47
N THR A 6 30.71 9.20 80.95
CA THR A 6 31.65 8.27 80.35
C THR A 6 31.01 6.94 79.98
N ASN A 7 31.55 6.21 78.99
CA ASN A 7 32.24 4.92 79.20
C ASN A 7 32.57 4.20 77.87
N SER A 8 33.76 3.65 77.82
CA SER A 8 34.24 2.55 76.94
C SER A 8 35.18 1.70 77.82
N PRO A 9 35.66 0.49 77.44
CA PRO A 9 35.15 -0.60 76.60
C PRO A 9 35.15 -1.95 77.40
N PRO A 10 35.11 -3.15 76.78
CA PRO A 10 36.39 -3.85 76.64
C PRO A 10 36.58 -4.64 75.32
N ALA A 11 37.85 -4.93 75.07
CA ALA A 11 38.41 -5.60 73.91
C ALA A 11 38.23 -7.13 73.89
N SER A 12 38.21 -7.74 72.71
CA SER A 12 38.93 -8.99 72.44
C SER A 12 39.19 -9.17 70.93
N LYS A 13 40.20 -9.99 70.61
CA LYS A 13 41.06 -10.00 69.42
C LYS A 13 40.61 -11.00 68.35
N LYS A 14 40.96 -10.69 67.08
CA LYS A 14 41.38 -11.55 65.92
C LYS A 14 40.43 -12.71 65.52
N SER A 15 40.08 -12.92 64.24
CA SER A 15 41.00 -13.31 63.15
C SER A 15 40.36 -13.27 61.74
N ASP A 16 41.14 -12.78 60.76
CA ASP A 16 41.37 -13.29 59.39
C ASP A 16 40.24 -13.62 58.38
N LYS A 17 40.23 -12.80 57.30
CA LYS A 17 39.98 -13.09 55.85
C LYS A 17 38.55 -13.49 55.36
N PRO A 18 38.25 -13.35 54.05
CA PRO A 18 38.43 -12.19 53.18
C PRO A 18 37.08 -11.73 52.56
N TYR A 19 37.14 -10.53 51.99
CA TYR A 19 36.07 -9.80 51.33
C TYR A 19 35.62 -10.49 50.03
N ASP A 20 34.38 -10.98 49.98
CA ASP A 20 33.74 -11.47 48.74
C ASP A 20 32.76 -10.40 48.22
N LYS A 21 33.26 -9.57 47.30
CA LYS A 21 32.47 -8.60 46.55
C LYS A 21 31.72 -9.41 45.49
N THR A 22 30.51 -9.85 45.82
CA THR A 22 29.56 -10.28 44.80
C THR A 22 29.09 -9.04 44.03
N GLU A 23 29.88 -8.67 43.03
CA GLU A 23 29.47 -7.83 41.92
C GLU A 23 28.22 -8.46 41.31
N LYS A 24 27.05 -7.84 41.53
CA LYS A 24 25.86 -8.17 40.78
C LYS A 24 26.16 -7.83 39.33
N ALA A 25 26.39 -8.86 38.52
CA ALA A 25 26.54 -8.76 37.09
C ALA A 25 25.41 -7.88 36.51
N PRO A 26 25.73 -6.93 35.61
CA PRO A 26 24.71 -6.14 34.95
C PRO A 26 23.79 -7.10 34.22
N LYS A 27 22.48 -7.00 34.49
CA LYS A 27 21.43 -7.72 33.75
C LYS A 27 21.75 -7.56 32.26
N SER A 28 21.97 -8.68 31.59
CA SER A 28 22.17 -8.69 30.15
C SER A 28 21.05 -7.89 29.50
N LYS A 29 21.43 -6.96 28.61
CA LYS A 29 20.47 -6.36 27.69
C LYS A 29 19.78 -7.54 27.00
N VAL A 30 18.48 -7.71 27.25
CA VAL A 30 17.63 -8.59 26.47
C VAL A 30 17.84 -8.15 25.02
N GLY A 31 18.52 -8.97 24.22
CA GLY A 31 18.75 -8.68 22.81
C GLY A 31 17.41 -8.39 22.16
N ALA A 32 17.34 -7.32 21.37
CA ALA A 32 16.14 -7.02 20.60
C ALA A 32 15.72 -8.29 19.84
N PRO A 33 14.42 -8.63 19.82
CA PRO A 33 13.95 -9.82 19.12
C PRO A 33 14.37 -9.73 17.66
N LYS A 34 15.07 -10.76 17.17
CA LYS A 34 15.54 -10.84 15.79
C LYS A 34 14.31 -10.79 14.86
N LEU A 35 14.36 -9.91 13.86
CA LEU A 35 13.32 -9.81 12.84
C LEU A 35 13.34 -11.06 11.95
N SER A 36 12.18 -11.42 11.39
CA SER A 36 12.09 -12.50 10.42
C SER A 36 12.81 -12.12 9.13
N LEU A 37 13.38 -13.12 8.45
CA LEU A 37 13.99 -12.94 7.14
C LEU A 37 12.90 -12.95 6.05
N SER A 38 13.09 -12.13 5.02
CA SER A 38 12.31 -12.22 3.79
C SER A 38 12.66 -13.50 3.02
N THR A 39 11.66 -14.10 2.39
CA THR A 39 11.80 -15.24 1.49
C THR A 39 11.60 -14.75 0.06
N PRO A 40 12.64 -14.73 -0.79
CA PRO A 40 12.47 -14.32 -2.17
C PRO A 40 11.38 -15.14 -2.87
N PRO A 41 10.58 -14.52 -3.77
CA PRO A 41 9.57 -15.25 -4.51
C PRO A 41 10.16 -16.44 -5.26
N ASN A 42 9.59 -17.63 -5.07
CA ASN A 42 9.93 -18.83 -5.83
C ASN A 42 8.68 -19.37 -6.52
N TRP A 43 8.24 -18.64 -7.53
CA TRP A 43 6.99 -18.87 -8.25
C TRP A 43 6.90 -20.26 -8.88
N GLN A 44 7.98 -20.71 -9.53
CA GLN A 44 8.03 -21.97 -10.28
C GLN A 44 7.90 -23.23 -9.40
N THR A 45 8.24 -23.12 -8.10
CA THR A 45 8.16 -24.27 -7.18
C THR A 45 6.74 -24.46 -6.64
N HIS A 46 5.92 -23.41 -6.64
CA HIS A 46 4.56 -23.42 -6.09
C HIS A 46 3.49 -23.56 -7.16
N PHE A 47 3.75 -23.12 -8.39
CA PHE A 47 2.80 -23.12 -9.50
C PHE A 47 3.51 -23.62 -10.77
N SER A 48 3.22 -24.85 -11.18
CA SER A 48 3.87 -25.50 -12.34
C SER A 48 3.47 -24.88 -13.68
N GLU A 49 2.29 -24.27 -13.70
CA GLU A 49 1.65 -23.56 -14.78
C GLU A 49 2.16 -22.13 -14.93
N TRP A 50 2.98 -21.64 -13.99
CA TRP A 50 3.55 -20.30 -14.05
C TRP A 50 4.92 -20.33 -14.71
N SER A 51 5.15 -19.39 -15.62
CA SER A 51 6.39 -19.32 -16.39
C SER A 51 6.86 -17.90 -16.60
N ASN A 52 8.14 -17.75 -16.92
CA ASN A 52 8.68 -16.47 -17.42
C ASN A 52 8.46 -16.31 -18.93
N ASN A 53 8.02 -17.36 -19.62
CA ASN A 53 7.69 -17.31 -21.03
C ASN A 53 6.32 -16.64 -21.22
N LEU A 54 6.19 -15.82 -22.25
CA LEU A 54 4.91 -15.20 -22.58
C LEU A 54 3.88 -16.29 -22.95
N PRO A 55 2.62 -16.17 -22.49
CA PRO A 55 1.52 -16.99 -23.00
C PRO A 55 1.36 -16.83 -24.52
N GLU A 56 0.92 -17.89 -25.21
CA GLU A 56 0.83 -17.88 -26.67
C GLU A 56 -0.39 -17.12 -27.20
N GLY A 57 -1.43 -16.97 -26.38
CA GLY A 57 -2.69 -16.36 -26.73
C GLY A 57 -2.61 -14.87 -27.06
N GLU A 58 -3.50 -14.41 -27.94
CA GLU A 58 -3.52 -13.04 -28.46
C GLU A 58 -3.97 -12.05 -27.38
N ASN A 59 -5.04 -12.37 -26.64
CA ASN A 59 -5.54 -11.53 -25.56
C ASN A 59 -4.53 -11.45 -24.43
N ALA A 60 -3.92 -12.58 -24.04
CA ALA A 60 -2.87 -12.59 -23.03
C ALA A 60 -1.71 -11.65 -23.40
N LYS A 61 -1.16 -11.79 -24.61
CA LYS A 61 -0.07 -10.93 -25.12
C LYS A 61 -0.47 -9.47 -25.14
N ARG A 62 -1.68 -9.17 -25.62
CA ARG A 62 -2.23 -7.81 -25.67
C ARG A 62 -2.35 -7.18 -24.29
N CYS A 63 -2.79 -7.95 -23.28
CA CYS A 63 -2.85 -7.49 -21.89
C CYS A 63 -1.45 -7.21 -21.32
N ILE A 64 -0.54 -8.17 -21.50
CA ILE A 64 0.84 -8.08 -21.00
C ILE A 64 1.54 -6.86 -21.60
N GLU A 65 1.42 -6.64 -22.90
CA GLU A 65 2.03 -5.50 -23.57
C GLU A 65 1.39 -4.16 -23.14
N LYS A 66 0.05 -4.07 -23.13
CA LYS A 66 -0.64 -2.82 -22.81
C LYS A 66 -0.37 -2.34 -21.38
N TRP A 67 -0.39 -3.26 -20.40
CA TRP A 67 -0.21 -2.94 -18.98
C TRP A 67 1.20 -3.26 -18.46
N CYS A 68 2.13 -3.62 -19.34
CA CYS A 68 3.53 -3.93 -19.01
C CYS A 68 3.65 -4.97 -17.88
N LEU A 69 2.80 -6.00 -17.91
CA LEU A 69 2.76 -7.03 -16.86
C LEU A 69 4.10 -7.80 -16.83
N LEU A 70 4.58 -8.08 -15.63
CA LEU A 70 5.84 -8.77 -15.41
C LEU A 70 5.65 -10.30 -15.32
N PRO A 71 6.70 -11.08 -15.61
CA PRO A 71 6.71 -12.49 -15.24
C PRO A 71 6.73 -12.64 -13.71
N PRO A 72 6.12 -13.70 -13.14
CA PRO A 72 5.58 -14.85 -13.86
C PRO A 72 4.23 -14.58 -14.54
N TYR A 73 3.98 -15.33 -15.60
CA TYR A 73 2.70 -15.39 -16.29
C TYR A 73 2.02 -16.71 -15.96
N ASP A 74 0.75 -16.64 -15.59
CA ASP A 74 -0.07 -17.82 -15.33
C ASP A 74 -0.65 -18.37 -16.65
N HIS A 75 -0.12 -19.51 -17.11
CA HIS A 75 -0.60 -20.16 -18.33
C HIS A 75 -1.91 -20.92 -18.16
N SER A 76 -2.44 -21.03 -16.93
CA SER A 76 -3.77 -21.62 -16.70
C SER A 76 -4.91 -20.65 -17.00
N ILE A 77 -4.64 -19.34 -17.08
CA ILE A 77 -5.63 -18.33 -17.44
C ILE A 77 -5.99 -18.47 -18.91
N THR A 78 -7.28 -18.67 -19.18
CA THR A 78 -7.77 -18.88 -20.55
C THR A 78 -7.79 -17.58 -21.35
N GLU A 79 -7.80 -17.68 -22.68
CA GLU A 79 -7.95 -16.50 -23.55
C GLU A 79 -9.26 -15.73 -23.34
N GLU A 80 -10.32 -16.43 -22.93
CA GLU A 80 -11.59 -15.81 -22.55
C GLU A 80 -11.44 -15.00 -21.26
N GLN A 81 -10.74 -15.53 -20.25
CA GLN A 81 -10.45 -14.79 -19.02
C GLN A 81 -9.54 -13.58 -19.28
N TRP A 82 -8.55 -13.70 -20.17
CA TRP A 82 -7.74 -12.57 -20.61
C TRP A 82 -8.57 -11.53 -21.38
N GLU A 83 -9.57 -11.94 -22.15
CA GLU A 83 -10.50 -11.01 -22.81
C GLU A 83 -11.33 -10.23 -21.78
N LEU A 84 -11.86 -10.91 -20.75
CA LEU A 84 -12.59 -10.26 -19.66
C LEU A 84 -11.68 -9.30 -18.89
N TYR A 85 -10.44 -9.72 -18.61
CA TYR A 85 -9.44 -8.88 -17.95
C TYR A 85 -9.14 -7.63 -18.77
N TYR A 86 -9.01 -7.81 -20.09
CA TYR A 86 -8.78 -6.72 -21.02
C TYR A 86 -9.92 -5.70 -20.99
N LYS A 87 -11.17 -6.18 -21.10
CA LYS A 87 -12.38 -5.35 -21.12
C LYS A 87 -12.57 -4.58 -19.81
N GLU A 88 -12.40 -5.25 -18.66
CA GLU A 88 -12.55 -4.62 -17.34
C GLU A 88 -11.52 -3.51 -17.14
N ARG A 89 -10.22 -3.78 -17.37
CA ARG A 89 -9.17 -2.77 -17.22
C ARG A 89 -9.27 -1.65 -18.24
N LEU A 90 -9.74 -1.93 -19.46
CA LEU A 90 -9.95 -0.88 -20.45
C LEU A 90 -11.06 0.08 -20.03
N ALA A 91 -12.18 -0.43 -19.49
CA ALA A 91 -13.23 0.41 -18.93
C ALA A 91 -12.73 1.24 -17.74
N LEU A 92 -11.85 0.69 -16.90
CA LEU A 92 -11.21 1.43 -15.82
C LEU A 92 -10.20 2.48 -16.32
N ASP A 93 -9.44 2.20 -17.39
CA ASP A 93 -8.56 3.17 -18.04
C ASP A 93 -9.37 4.40 -18.48
N GLU A 94 -10.53 4.21 -19.12
CA GLU A 94 -11.39 5.32 -19.59
C GLU A 94 -11.88 6.24 -18.47
N ILE A 95 -12.19 5.69 -17.29
CA ILE A 95 -12.65 6.45 -16.12
C ILE A 95 -11.48 7.20 -15.46
N ASN A 96 -10.31 6.58 -15.46
CA ASN A 96 -9.11 7.11 -14.84
C ASN A 96 -8.25 7.91 -15.84
N THR A 97 -8.89 8.45 -16.87
CA THR A 97 -8.29 9.33 -17.89
C THR A 97 -8.85 10.74 -17.76
N CYS A 98 -7.95 11.71 -17.57
CA CYS A 98 -8.33 13.12 -17.47
C CYS A 98 -8.98 13.60 -18.77
N GLY A 99 -10.09 14.34 -18.67
CA GLY A 99 -10.82 14.86 -19.83
C GLY A 99 -11.72 13.84 -20.53
N SER A 100 -11.78 12.59 -20.06
CA SER A 100 -12.74 11.60 -20.53
C SER A 100 -14.14 11.89 -19.97
N GLU A 101 -15.19 11.82 -20.80
CA GLU A 101 -16.57 11.94 -20.30
C GLU A 101 -16.89 10.86 -19.23
N ALA A 102 -16.25 9.69 -19.34
CA ALA A 102 -16.40 8.58 -18.40
C ALA A 102 -15.81 8.85 -17.01
N SER A 103 -14.96 9.88 -16.85
CA SER A 103 -14.38 10.28 -15.56
C SER A 103 -15.30 11.13 -14.70
N SER A 104 -16.38 11.68 -15.27
CA SER A 104 -17.36 12.51 -14.55
C SER A 104 -17.89 11.88 -13.26
N PRO A 105 -18.15 10.57 -13.15
CA PRO A 105 -18.68 9.96 -11.92
C PRO A 105 -17.65 9.77 -10.81
N VAL A 106 -16.37 10.10 -11.08
CA VAL A 106 -15.27 10.03 -10.10
C VAL A 106 -14.79 11.45 -9.75
N GLN A 107 -15.46 12.49 -10.24
CA GLN A 107 -15.23 13.87 -9.84
C GLN A 107 -16.28 14.24 -8.79
N SER A 108 -16.04 13.87 -7.53
CA SER A 108 -16.90 14.31 -6.43
C SER A 108 -16.69 15.82 -6.18
N ASP A 109 -17.80 16.57 -6.20
CA ASP A 109 -17.82 17.98 -5.81
C ASP A 109 -17.57 18.07 -4.30
N GLY A 110 -16.46 18.69 -3.90
CA GLY A 110 -16.11 18.90 -2.48
C GLY A 110 -15.05 17.95 -1.93
N LEU A 111 -14.60 16.96 -2.69
CA LEU A 111 -13.39 16.19 -2.40
C LEU A 111 -12.20 16.72 -3.21
N ARG A 112 -10.99 16.52 -2.66
CA ARG A 112 -9.75 16.73 -3.42
C ARG A 112 -9.83 15.95 -4.74
N PRO A 113 -9.39 16.49 -5.89
CA PRO A 113 -9.56 15.84 -7.19
C PRO A 113 -9.10 14.37 -7.17
N PRO A 114 -10.00 13.38 -7.35
CA PRO A 114 -9.66 11.99 -7.07
C PRO A 114 -8.51 11.46 -7.94
N LEU A 115 -8.39 11.91 -9.20
CA LEU A 115 -7.25 11.56 -10.06
C LEU A 115 -5.89 12.07 -9.53
N ARG A 116 -5.86 13.22 -8.86
CA ARG A 116 -4.65 13.75 -8.20
C ARG A 116 -4.28 12.92 -6.97
N VAL A 117 -5.28 12.60 -6.16
CA VAL A 117 -5.12 11.69 -5.01
C VAL A 117 -4.62 10.32 -5.47
N MET A 118 -5.14 9.82 -6.58
CA MET A 118 -4.71 8.58 -7.21
C MET A 118 -3.23 8.67 -7.64
N GLU A 119 -2.83 9.71 -8.37
CA GLU A 119 -1.43 9.87 -8.78
C GLU A 119 -0.44 9.79 -7.61
N GLU A 120 -0.76 10.42 -6.49
CA GLU A 120 0.04 10.38 -5.26
C GLU A 120 0.01 9.01 -4.58
N SER A 121 -1.17 8.42 -4.44
CA SER A 121 -1.38 7.09 -3.82
C SER A 121 -0.65 5.98 -4.58
N ALA A 122 -0.62 6.07 -5.90
CA ALA A 122 0.15 5.15 -6.74
C ALA A 122 1.67 5.31 -6.55
N ALA A 123 2.15 6.54 -6.30
CA ALA A 123 3.55 6.77 -5.98
C ALA A 123 3.92 6.16 -4.62
N ASP A 124 3.06 6.32 -3.60
CA ASP A 124 3.24 5.70 -2.29
C ASP A 124 3.24 4.18 -2.36
N ALA A 125 2.30 3.60 -3.13
CA ALA A 125 2.23 2.16 -3.34
C ALA A 125 3.52 1.62 -3.97
N ALA A 126 4.06 2.31 -4.96
CA ALA A 126 5.36 2.01 -5.56
C ALA A 126 6.51 2.16 -4.56
N ALA A 127 6.48 3.18 -3.71
CA ALA A 127 7.50 3.45 -2.69
C ALA A 127 7.67 2.29 -1.70
N VAL A 128 6.57 1.62 -1.34
CA VAL A 128 6.62 0.43 -0.49
C VAL A 128 7.53 -0.66 -1.09
N ILE A 129 7.55 -0.82 -2.41
CA ILE A 129 8.36 -1.84 -3.09
C ILE A 129 9.84 -1.46 -3.11
N TYR A 130 10.17 -0.16 -3.23
CA TYR A 130 11.56 0.30 -3.26
C TYR A 130 12.35 -0.06 -2.00
N GLY A 131 11.69 -0.16 -0.84
CA GLY A 131 12.33 -0.59 0.40
C GLY A 131 12.27 -2.08 0.69
N SER A 132 11.91 -2.91 -0.30
CA SER A 132 12.02 -4.37 -0.18
C SER A 132 13.46 -4.84 -0.35
N VAL A 133 13.74 -6.08 0.04
CA VAL A 133 15.07 -6.69 -0.06
C VAL A 133 15.42 -7.23 -1.46
N LEU A 134 14.61 -6.95 -2.48
CA LEU A 134 14.90 -7.38 -3.85
C LEU A 134 16.10 -6.64 -4.43
N ALA A 135 16.70 -7.26 -5.46
CA ALA A 135 17.65 -6.58 -6.33
C ALA A 135 17.01 -5.32 -6.94
N GLU A 136 17.82 -4.28 -7.13
CA GLU A 136 17.38 -2.94 -7.52
C GLU A 136 16.52 -2.94 -8.79
N ASP A 137 16.98 -3.60 -9.85
CA ASP A 137 16.24 -3.70 -11.12
C ASP A 137 14.85 -4.33 -10.93
N SER A 138 14.75 -5.37 -10.08
CA SER A 138 13.49 -6.06 -9.81
C SER A 138 12.52 -5.19 -9.02
N LYS A 139 12.99 -4.51 -7.95
CA LYS A 139 12.13 -3.60 -7.20
C LYS A 139 11.68 -2.42 -8.05
N ILE A 140 12.54 -1.88 -8.92
CA ILE A 140 12.18 -0.80 -9.85
C ILE A 140 11.11 -1.26 -10.83
N ALA A 141 11.30 -2.39 -11.50
CA ALA A 141 10.32 -2.91 -12.47
C ALA A 141 8.95 -3.15 -11.82
N ILE A 142 8.91 -3.80 -10.65
CA ILE A 142 7.68 -4.08 -9.92
C ILE A 142 7.00 -2.78 -9.48
N ALA A 143 7.75 -1.84 -8.89
CA ALA A 143 7.21 -0.57 -8.42
C ALA A 143 6.60 0.27 -9.55
N ARG A 144 7.28 0.35 -10.71
CA ARG A 144 6.77 1.06 -11.89
C ARG A 144 5.48 0.45 -12.43
N THR A 145 5.43 -0.88 -12.51
CA THR A 145 4.23 -1.59 -12.96
C THR A 145 3.07 -1.41 -11.98
N LEU A 146 3.36 -1.43 -10.68
CA LEU A 146 2.38 -1.22 -9.61
C LEU A 146 1.79 0.19 -9.64
N ARG A 147 2.62 1.22 -9.88
CA ARG A 147 2.18 2.63 -10.02
C ARG A 147 1.12 2.81 -11.11
N GLY A 148 1.21 2.02 -12.17
CA GLY A 148 0.24 2.01 -13.25
C GLY A 148 -0.91 1.01 -13.11
N SER A 149 -0.95 0.24 -12.01
CA SER A 149 -1.93 -0.84 -11.81
C SER A 149 -3.02 -0.52 -10.81
N LEU A 150 -3.05 0.72 -10.31
CA LEU A 150 -4.02 1.19 -9.32
C LEU A 150 -5.04 2.15 -9.94
N TYR A 151 -6.31 1.80 -9.77
CA TYR A 151 -7.47 2.49 -10.35
C TYR A 151 -8.43 2.92 -9.25
N ILE A 152 -9.05 4.08 -9.41
CA ILE A 152 -10.30 4.39 -8.71
C ILE A 152 -11.43 3.72 -9.46
N THR A 153 -12.31 3.05 -8.72
CA THR A 153 -13.53 2.45 -9.27
C THR A 153 -14.75 3.30 -8.96
N GLU A 154 -14.75 4.00 -7.82
CA GLU A 154 -15.82 4.89 -7.37
C GLU A 154 -15.28 5.86 -6.32
N ALA A 155 -15.78 7.09 -6.32
CA ALA A 155 -15.54 8.08 -5.26
C ALA A 155 -16.83 8.88 -5.06
N ASP A 156 -17.41 8.80 -3.86
CA ASP A 156 -18.70 9.41 -3.53
C ASP A 156 -18.65 10.08 -2.15
N GLY A 157 -19.49 11.09 -1.96
CA GLY A 157 -19.57 11.89 -0.74
C GLY A 157 -18.87 13.24 -0.83
N GLU A 158 -18.70 13.88 0.33
CA GLU A 158 -18.19 15.24 0.50
C GLU A 158 -17.13 15.30 1.61
N GLU A 159 -16.54 16.48 1.82
CA GLU A 159 -15.58 16.70 2.91
C GLU A 159 -16.19 16.29 4.26
N GLY A 160 -15.50 15.39 4.98
CA GLY A 160 -15.96 14.87 6.26
C GLY A 160 -16.91 13.65 6.17
N CYS A 161 -17.41 13.25 5.01
CA CYS A 161 -18.18 12.01 4.86
C CYS A 161 -18.10 11.48 3.43
N PHE A 162 -17.26 10.48 3.20
CA PHE A 162 -17.00 9.97 1.86
C PHE A 162 -16.67 8.48 1.83
N THR A 163 -16.86 7.89 0.66
CA THR A 163 -16.40 6.54 0.34
C THR A 163 -15.58 6.56 -0.94
N VAL A 164 -14.39 5.96 -0.90
CA VAL A 164 -13.53 5.78 -2.06
C VAL A 164 -13.22 4.31 -2.24
N ASN A 165 -13.53 3.81 -3.43
CA ASN A 165 -13.25 2.45 -3.85
C ASN A 165 -12.14 2.44 -4.89
N THR A 166 -11.17 1.55 -4.70
CA THR A 166 -10.03 1.37 -5.59
C THR A 166 -9.81 -0.09 -5.90
N ARG A 167 -9.12 -0.36 -7.00
CA ARG A 167 -8.68 -1.69 -7.41
C ARG A 167 -7.20 -1.66 -7.75
N LEU A 168 -6.41 -2.48 -7.05
CA LEU A 168 -5.00 -2.70 -7.32
C LEU A 168 -4.82 -4.03 -8.05
N TYR A 169 -4.40 -3.99 -9.31
CA TYR A 169 -4.03 -5.21 -10.03
C TYR A 169 -2.63 -5.67 -9.65
N SER A 170 -2.42 -6.99 -9.67
CA SER A 170 -1.08 -7.57 -9.59
C SER A 170 -0.20 -6.98 -10.69
N PRO A 171 1.07 -6.62 -10.40
CA PRO A 171 2.03 -6.22 -11.42
C PRO A 171 2.48 -7.42 -12.29
N PHE A 172 2.09 -8.65 -11.94
CA PHE A 172 2.44 -9.86 -12.67
C PHE A 172 1.30 -10.33 -13.57
N GLY A 173 1.62 -11.13 -14.58
CA GLY A 173 0.65 -11.74 -15.48
C GLY A 173 -0.15 -12.90 -14.89
N ILE A 174 -0.62 -12.74 -13.65
CA ILE A 174 -1.39 -13.75 -12.90
C ILE A 174 -2.89 -13.41 -12.81
N GLY A 175 -3.32 -12.31 -13.44
CA GLY A 175 -4.73 -11.94 -13.60
C GLY A 175 -5.51 -11.64 -12.30
N MET A 176 -4.81 -11.44 -11.19
CA MET A 176 -5.39 -11.17 -9.88
C MET A 176 -5.43 -9.67 -9.56
N SER A 177 -6.32 -9.28 -8.65
CA SER A 177 -6.42 -7.91 -8.13
C SER A 177 -6.88 -7.90 -6.68
N VAL A 178 -6.81 -6.74 -6.04
CA VAL A 178 -7.38 -6.48 -4.71
C VAL A 178 -8.31 -5.29 -4.83
N ASP A 179 -9.56 -5.47 -4.43
CA ASP A 179 -10.50 -4.37 -4.23
C ASP A 179 -10.30 -3.79 -2.84
N LEU A 180 -10.24 -2.47 -2.74
CA LEU A 180 -10.18 -1.75 -1.48
C LEU A 180 -11.33 -0.75 -1.42
N ALA A 181 -11.99 -0.70 -0.27
CA ALA A 181 -13.03 0.27 0.02
C ALA A 181 -12.68 1.00 1.30
N TYR A 182 -12.54 2.31 1.20
CA TYR A 182 -12.31 3.20 2.33
C TYR A 182 -13.56 4.03 2.55
N ASN A 183 -14.19 3.84 3.71
CA ASN A 183 -15.34 4.62 4.16
C ASN A 183 -14.90 5.49 5.34
N TYR A 184 -15.13 6.78 5.24
CA TYR A 184 -14.79 7.77 6.24
C TYR A 184 -16.00 8.63 6.55
N SER A 185 -16.27 8.85 7.84
CA SER A 185 -17.19 9.89 8.26
C SER A 185 -16.73 10.58 9.54
N PHE A 186 -17.05 11.86 9.61
CA PHE A 186 -16.73 12.73 10.73
C PHE A 186 -17.92 13.65 11.01
N ASP A 187 -18.47 13.51 12.21
CA ASP A 187 -19.47 14.43 12.71
C ASP A 187 -18.83 15.44 13.67
N TYR A 188 -18.62 16.67 13.16
CA TYR A 188 -18.10 17.80 13.93
C TYR A 188 -18.92 18.11 15.19
N ARG A 189 -20.23 17.84 15.21
CA ARG A 189 -21.11 18.19 16.32
C ARG A 189 -20.97 17.22 17.48
N GLU A 190 -20.80 15.95 17.16
CA GLU A 190 -20.71 14.87 18.15
C GLU A 190 -19.26 14.50 18.48
N SER A 191 -18.29 15.05 17.73
CA SER A 191 -16.90 14.56 17.75
C SER A 191 -16.83 13.05 17.54
N ASP A 192 -17.75 12.54 16.71
CA ASP A 192 -17.81 11.13 16.36
C ASP A 192 -17.03 10.92 15.06
N PHE A 193 -16.25 9.86 15.05
CA PHE A 193 -15.34 9.58 13.95
C PHE A 193 -15.48 8.12 13.55
N PHE A 194 -15.55 7.91 12.25
CA PHE A 194 -15.58 6.59 11.65
C PHE A 194 -14.56 6.49 10.52
N GLY A 195 -13.76 5.44 10.55
CA GLY A 195 -12.87 5.09 9.47
C GLY A 195 -12.83 3.57 9.32
N LEU A 196 -13.16 3.10 8.12
CA LEU A 196 -13.18 1.68 7.81
C LEU A 196 -12.44 1.45 6.49
N LEU A 197 -11.37 0.65 6.55
CA LEU A 197 -10.72 0.13 5.35
C LEU A 197 -10.95 -1.36 5.25
N VAL A 198 -11.62 -1.78 4.17
CA VAL A 198 -11.82 -3.18 3.82
C VAL A 198 -11.09 -3.50 2.53
N ALA A 199 -10.45 -4.66 2.48
CA ALA A 199 -9.79 -5.16 1.27
C ALA A 199 -10.27 -6.57 0.94
N ARG A 200 -10.38 -6.88 -0.35
CA ARG A 200 -10.79 -8.21 -0.84
C ARG A 200 -9.92 -8.67 -2.01
N PRO A 201 -9.33 -9.87 -1.94
CA PRO A 201 -8.64 -10.45 -3.07
C PRO A 201 -9.63 -10.95 -4.13
N ASN A 202 -9.30 -10.69 -5.40
CA ASN A 202 -10.02 -11.16 -6.58
C ASN A 202 -9.13 -12.08 -7.40
N LYS A 203 -9.74 -13.12 -7.96
CA LYS A 203 -9.13 -14.08 -8.89
C LYS A 203 -9.53 -13.76 -10.33
N PRO A 204 -8.85 -14.34 -11.33
CA PRO A 204 -9.23 -14.16 -12.74
C PRO A 204 -10.70 -14.51 -13.04
N GLY A 205 -11.28 -15.46 -12.32
CA GLY A 205 -12.69 -15.84 -12.48
C GLY A 205 -13.69 -14.87 -11.84
N ASP A 206 -13.23 -13.89 -11.07
CA ASP A 206 -14.11 -12.93 -10.39
C ASP A 206 -14.40 -11.69 -11.25
N LEU A 207 -13.77 -11.52 -12.41
CA LEU A 207 -13.89 -10.31 -13.26
C LEU A 207 -15.35 -10.04 -13.67
N ASP A 208 -15.77 -8.78 -13.59
CA ASP A 208 -17.13 -8.34 -13.91
C ASP A 208 -17.10 -7.28 -15.02
N THR A 209 -17.29 -7.71 -16.26
CA THR A 209 -17.29 -6.80 -17.41
C THR A 209 -18.59 -6.02 -17.56
N GLU A 210 -19.68 -6.44 -16.89
CA GLU A 210 -20.94 -5.71 -16.90
C GLU A 210 -20.88 -4.51 -15.95
N ASN A 211 -20.21 -4.69 -14.80
CA ASN A 211 -20.00 -3.65 -13.80
C ASN A 211 -18.52 -3.53 -13.42
N PRO A 212 -17.65 -3.07 -14.32
CA PRO A 212 -16.19 -3.04 -14.10
C PRO A 212 -15.78 -2.16 -12.90
N ARG A 213 -16.65 -1.23 -12.51
CA ARG A 213 -16.49 -0.31 -11.37
C ARG A 213 -16.87 -0.92 -10.02
N LYS A 214 -17.59 -2.04 -10.01
CA LYS A 214 -18.14 -2.58 -8.78
C LYS A 214 -17.01 -3.07 -7.87
N CYS A 215 -16.88 -2.42 -6.73
CA CYS A 215 -16.02 -2.88 -5.65
C CYS A 215 -16.68 -4.07 -4.94
N LYS A 216 -15.92 -5.16 -4.73
CA LYS A 216 -16.41 -6.38 -4.07
C LYS A 216 -16.04 -6.45 -2.58
N ALA A 217 -15.39 -5.41 -2.06
CA ALA A 217 -14.98 -5.38 -0.65
C ALA A 217 -16.16 -5.12 0.29
N LEU A 218 -17.14 -4.31 -0.12
CA LEU A 218 -18.31 -3.95 0.68
C LEU A 218 -19.61 -4.50 0.08
N LYS A 219 -20.61 -4.67 0.94
CA LYS A 219 -22.01 -4.82 0.55
C LYS A 219 -22.65 -3.44 0.38
N GLU A 220 -23.86 -3.42 -0.17
CA GLU A 220 -24.67 -2.19 -0.32
C GLU A 220 -24.96 -1.48 1.02
N ASP A 221 -24.97 -2.22 2.14
CA ASP A 221 -25.16 -1.67 3.49
C ASP A 221 -23.87 -1.08 4.11
N GLY A 222 -22.77 -1.06 3.36
CA GLY A 222 -21.46 -0.58 3.82
C GLY A 222 -20.68 -1.56 4.70
N SER A 223 -21.21 -2.76 4.98
CA SER A 223 -20.50 -3.81 5.72
C SER A 223 -19.55 -4.62 4.84
N ALA A 224 -18.51 -5.20 5.42
CA ALA A 224 -17.59 -6.07 4.70
C ALA A 224 -18.30 -7.28 4.05
N GLN A 225 -17.99 -7.54 2.78
CA GLN A 225 -18.49 -8.72 2.08
C GLN A 225 -17.74 -9.99 2.51
N VAL A 226 -18.38 -11.17 2.42
CA VAL A 226 -17.74 -12.46 2.75
C VAL A 226 -16.47 -12.66 1.92
N GLY A 227 -15.34 -12.92 2.59
CA GLY A 227 -14.02 -13.05 1.95
C GLY A 227 -13.18 -11.77 1.95
N SER A 228 -13.73 -10.67 2.47
CA SER A 228 -12.99 -9.43 2.68
C SER A 228 -12.36 -9.39 4.08
N VAL A 229 -11.30 -8.61 4.22
CA VAL A 229 -10.58 -8.36 5.47
C VAL A 229 -10.74 -6.89 5.83
N GLU A 230 -11.18 -6.62 7.05
CA GLU A 230 -11.11 -5.28 7.64
C GLU A 230 -9.64 -4.98 8.00
N VAL A 231 -8.96 -4.23 7.14
CA VAL A 231 -7.55 -3.85 7.33
C VAL A 231 -7.41 -3.02 8.60
N PHE A 232 -8.31 -2.04 8.77
CA PHE A 232 -8.54 -1.39 10.05
C PHE A 232 -9.98 -0.87 10.18
N VAL A 233 -10.39 -0.66 11.43
CA VAL A 233 -11.64 -0.02 11.82
C VAL A 233 -11.35 0.96 12.95
N TRP A 234 -11.95 2.14 12.88
CA TRP A 234 -11.85 3.17 13.90
C TRP A 234 -13.21 3.81 14.12
N ASN A 235 -13.64 3.88 15.38
CA ASN A 235 -14.93 4.43 15.81
C ASN A 235 -14.71 5.53 16.87
N GLY A 236 -13.74 6.43 16.61
CA GLY A 236 -13.33 7.47 17.55
C GLY A 236 -12.37 6.99 18.67
N GLY A 237 -11.68 7.95 19.30
CA GLY A 237 -10.71 7.69 20.38
C GLY A 237 -9.40 7.01 19.93
N ASN A 238 -8.65 6.44 20.89
CA ASN A 238 -7.31 5.87 20.65
C ASN A 238 -7.32 4.36 20.28
N ALA A 239 -8.50 3.76 20.13
CA ALA A 239 -8.64 2.33 19.87
C ALA A 239 -8.91 2.11 18.38
N VAL A 240 -7.92 1.56 17.69
CA VAL A 240 -8.03 1.15 16.29
C VAL A 240 -8.12 -0.37 16.26
N GLY A 241 -9.23 -0.89 15.75
CA GLY A 241 -9.33 -2.28 15.33
C GLY A 241 -8.39 -2.49 14.16
N ALA A 242 -7.48 -3.46 14.26
CA ALA A 242 -6.47 -3.69 13.24
C ALA A 242 -6.41 -5.17 12.89
N ALA A 243 -6.32 -5.46 11.60
CA ALA A 243 -6.07 -6.80 11.08
C ALA A 243 -4.83 -7.43 11.70
N THR A 244 -4.84 -8.76 11.83
CA THR A 244 -3.65 -9.48 12.29
C THR A 244 -2.59 -9.53 11.18
N ALA A 245 -1.35 -9.82 11.54
CA ALA A 245 -0.29 -10.05 10.57
C ALA A 245 -0.65 -11.16 9.55
N ALA A 246 -1.40 -12.19 9.98
CA ALA A 246 -1.83 -13.26 9.10
C ALA A 246 -2.89 -12.80 8.08
N ASP A 247 -3.84 -11.98 8.52
CA ASP A 247 -4.86 -11.40 7.65
C ASP A 247 -4.23 -10.50 6.59
N ILE A 248 -3.29 -9.64 7.01
CA ILE A 248 -2.56 -8.76 6.08
C ILE A 248 -1.66 -9.59 5.12
N SER A 249 -0.95 -10.60 5.62
CA SER A 249 -0.13 -11.48 4.77
C SER A 249 -0.95 -12.31 3.79
N SER A 250 -2.28 -12.43 3.96
CA SER A 250 -3.14 -13.16 3.03
C SER A 250 -3.27 -12.48 1.65
N PHE A 251 -2.93 -11.18 1.54
CA PHE A 251 -2.97 -10.43 0.29
C PHE A 251 -1.73 -10.64 -0.59
N GLU A 252 -0.60 -11.07 0.00
CA GLU A 252 0.65 -11.24 -0.74
C GLU A 252 0.57 -12.24 -1.90
N PRO A 253 -0.09 -13.41 -1.76
CA PRO A 253 -0.26 -14.33 -2.88
C PRO A 253 -1.09 -13.73 -4.01
N THR A 254 -2.08 -12.89 -3.69
CA THR A 254 -2.95 -12.26 -4.68
C THR A 254 -2.20 -11.19 -5.47
N LEU A 255 -1.41 -10.36 -4.79
CA LEU A 255 -0.68 -9.27 -5.43
C LEU A 255 0.61 -9.75 -6.10
N PHE A 256 1.33 -10.68 -5.48
CA PHE A 256 2.69 -11.02 -5.89
C PHE A 256 2.92 -12.50 -6.18
N GLY A 257 1.90 -13.34 -6.01
CA GLY A 257 2.02 -14.77 -6.26
C GLY A 257 3.00 -15.48 -5.32
N SER A 258 3.35 -14.85 -4.20
CA SER A 258 4.35 -15.33 -3.24
C SER A 258 3.85 -15.24 -1.80
N LYS A 259 4.61 -15.84 -0.88
CA LYS A 259 4.38 -15.74 0.56
C LYS A 259 5.70 -15.48 1.27
N GLY A 260 5.69 -14.55 2.22
CA GLY A 260 6.83 -14.22 3.07
C GLY A 260 7.94 -13.44 2.36
N TRP A 261 7.69 -12.88 1.17
CA TRP A 261 8.60 -11.94 0.52
C TRP A 261 8.50 -10.57 1.18
N LEU A 262 7.30 -10.02 1.30
CA LEU A 262 7.05 -8.75 1.99
C LEU A 262 6.59 -8.97 3.41
N SER A 263 7.09 -8.16 4.34
CA SER A 263 6.57 -8.20 5.70
C SER A 263 5.10 -7.79 5.80
N PRO A 264 4.38 -8.24 6.83
CA PRO A 264 3.04 -7.75 7.11
C PRO A 264 2.96 -6.23 7.20
N LEU A 265 4.00 -5.55 7.70
CA LEU A 265 4.02 -4.09 7.77
C LEU A 265 4.09 -3.45 6.38
N LYS A 266 4.92 -3.98 5.47
CA LYS A 266 4.95 -3.49 4.08
C LYS A 266 3.62 -3.71 3.38
N LEU A 267 3.03 -4.89 3.51
CA LEU A 267 1.73 -5.20 2.90
C LEU A 267 0.63 -4.28 3.45
N HIS A 268 0.61 -4.02 4.75
CA HIS A 268 -0.31 -3.06 5.35
C HIS A 268 -0.13 -1.65 4.77
N ASN A 269 1.12 -1.17 4.66
CA ASN A 269 1.40 0.15 4.09
C ASN A 269 1.02 0.23 2.60
N LEU A 270 1.20 -0.87 1.86
CA LEU A 270 0.76 -0.95 0.47
C LEU A 270 -0.76 -0.87 0.37
N LEU A 271 -1.50 -1.57 1.22
CA LEU A 271 -2.98 -1.52 1.23
C LEU A 271 -3.49 -0.14 1.64
N LEU A 272 -2.87 0.52 2.62
CA LEU A 272 -3.21 1.89 3.00
C LEU A 272 -2.95 2.89 1.85
N ALA A 273 -1.79 2.79 1.20
CA ALA A 273 -1.46 3.63 0.06
C ALA A 273 -2.44 3.38 -1.09
N ALA A 274 -2.72 2.10 -1.39
CA ALA A 274 -3.60 1.73 -2.49
C ALA A 274 -5.04 2.19 -2.29
N SER A 275 -5.53 2.22 -1.05
CA SER A 275 -6.89 2.66 -0.75
C SER A 275 -7.08 4.16 -0.74
N THR A 276 -6.03 4.95 -1.03
CA THR A 276 -6.02 6.42 -0.94
C THR A 276 -6.30 6.97 0.47
N CYS A 277 -6.22 6.09 1.48
CA CYS A 277 -6.41 6.47 2.87
C CYS A 277 -5.40 7.58 3.25
N SER A 278 -5.85 8.63 3.93
CA SER A 278 -5.03 9.79 4.34
C SER A 278 -4.67 10.78 3.22
N ARG A 279 -5.28 10.70 2.02
CA ARG A 279 -4.95 11.59 0.89
C ARG A 279 -6.04 12.59 0.53
N TYR A 280 -7.28 12.32 0.90
CA TYR A 280 -8.31 13.36 1.00
C TYR A 280 -7.97 14.17 2.26
N ASP A 281 -8.41 15.44 2.34
CA ASP A 281 -8.18 16.33 3.50
C ASP A 281 -8.98 15.82 4.70
N ASP A 282 -8.65 14.60 5.11
CA ASP A 282 -9.10 13.94 6.28
C ASP A 282 -8.57 14.82 7.41
N VAL A 283 -9.47 15.54 8.08
CA VAL A 283 -9.23 16.23 9.36
C VAL A 283 -8.43 15.32 10.34
N TYR A 284 -8.47 14.00 10.10
CA TYR A 284 -7.54 12.94 10.51
C TYR A 284 -6.05 13.33 10.65
N GLN A 285 -5.42 13.99 9.65
CA GLN A 285 -3.98 14.30 9.73
C GLN A 285 -3.68 15.41 10.73
N GLU A 286 -4.60 16.37 10.90
CA GLU A 286 -4.43 17.47 11.86
C GLU A 286 -4.80 17.05 13.28
N LEU A 287 -5.71 16.08 13.45
CA LEU A 287 -6.25 15.71 14.77
C LEU A 287 -5.66 14.44 15.39
N ASN A 288 -5.11 13.47 14.64
CA ASN A 288 -4.51 12.28 15.26
C ASN A 288 -3.54 11.49 14.34
N PRO A 289 -2.22 11.80 14.31
CA PRO A 289 -1.19 10.99 13.63
C PRO A 289 -1.06 9.55 14.18
N ASP A 290 -1.81 9.23 15.24
CA ASP A 290 -1.75 7.97 15.96
C ASP A 290 -2.54 6.83 15.30
N ILE A 291 -3.44 7.03 14.32
CA ILE A 291 -4.30 5.95 13.82
C ILE A 291 -3.60 5.02 12.83
N ALA A 292 -2.98 5.54 11.76
CA ALA A 292 -2.14 4.74 10.87
C ALA A 292 -0.95 4.11 11.62
N THR A 293 -0.44 4.82 12.62
CA THR A 293 0.57 4.31 13.55
C THR A 293 0.00 3.21 14.47
N ALA A 294 -1.23 3.35 14.95
CA ALA A 294 -1.89 2.38 15.83
C ALA A 294 -2.31 1.11 15.09
N SER A 295 -2.82 1.22 13.86
CA SER A 295 -3.17 0.07 13.02
C SER A 295 -1.94 -0.77 12.69
N SER A 296 -0.79 -0.12 12.47
CA SER A 296 0.48 -0.77 12.14
C SER A 296 1.33 -1.18 13.36
N LYS A 297 0.98 -0.74 14.58
CA LYS A 297 1.79 -0.88 15.81
C LYS A 297 2.27 -2.29 16.13
N LYS A 298 1.50 -3.31 15.74
CA LYS A 298 1.82 -4.73 16.00
C LYS A 298 2.57 -5.40 14.84
N LEU A 299 2.62 -4.74 13.68
CA LEU A 299 3.29 -5.23 12.49
C LEU A 299 4.75 -4.81 12.54
N LYS A 300 5.62 -5.60 11.90
CA LYS A 300 7.07 -5.36 11.88
C LYS A 300 7.59 -5.63 10.49
N PHE A 301 8.64 -4.89 10.12
CA PHE A 301 9.45 -5.17 8.94
C PHE A 301 10.17 -6.51 9.06
N PHE A 302 10.51 -7.09 7.92
CA PHE A 302 11.52 -8.13 7.84
C PHE A 302 12.93 -7.51 7.92
N GLU A 303 13.91 -8.33 8.23
CA GLU A 303 15.31 -7.92 8.27
C GLU A 303 15.74 -7.39 6.88
N GLY A 304 16.29 -6.17 6.86
CA GLY A 304 16.75 -5.50 5.62
C GLY A 304 15.70 -4.66 4.90
N GLU A 305 14.42 -4.72 5.29
CA GLU A 305 13.39 -3.85 4.73
C GLU A 305 13.45 -2.43 5.31
N THR A 306 13.16 -1.44 4.47
CA THR A 306 13.15 -0.01 4.79
C THR A 306 11.90 0.68 4.21
N THR A 307 11.75 1.98 4.46
CA THR A 307 10.78 2.82 3.74
C THR A 307 11.33 3.38 2.41
N GLU A 308 12.65 3.29 2.18
CA GLU A 308 13.40 3.69 0.97
C GLU A 308 13.05 5.04 0.32
N ASN A 309 13.12 6.10 1.11
CA ASN A 309 12.75 7.45 0.68
C ASN A 309 13.67 8.04 -0.43
N GLU A 310 14.86 7.46 -0.68
CA GLU A 310 15.78 7.97 -1.71
C GLU A 310 15.38 7.53 -3.11
N LEU A 311 15.17 6.22 -3.32
CA LEU A 311 14.77 5.68 -4.61
C LEU A 311 13.38 6.20 -5.02
N GLU A 312 12.47 6.35 -4.05
CA GLU A 312 11.18 7.01 -4.23
C GLU A 312 11.32 8.42 -4.83
N LYS A 313 12.22 9.25 -4.29
CA LYS A 313 12.44 10.62 -4.77
C LYS A 313 13.01 10.62 -6.19
N VAL A 314 13.97 9.74 -6.46
CA VAL A 314 14.59 9.61 -7.79
C VAL A 314 13.55 9.23 -8.84
N GLU A 315 12.76 8.18 -8.57
CA GLU A 315 11.75 7.68 -9.50
C GLU A 315 10.58 8.66 -9.68
N THR A 316 10.19 9.35 -8.62
CA THR A 316 9.17 10.42 -8.70
C THR A 316 9.67 11.61 -9.52
N ALA A 317 10.93 12.02 -9.35
CA ALA A 317 11.52 13.08 -10.16
C ALA A 317 11.63 12.67 -11.63
N LEU A 318 12.02 11.41 -11.90
CA LEU A 318 12.08 10.86 -13.26
C LEU A 318 10.69 10.89 -13.91
N TYR A 319 9.66 10.41 -13.23
CA TYR A 319 8.30 10.43 -13.74
C TYR A 319 7.83 11.84 -14.09
N LYS A 320 8.02 12.81 -13.17
CA LYS A 320 7.67 14.22 -13.41
C LYS A 320 8.39 14.78 -14.64
N LYS A 321 9.69 14.47 -14.79
CA LYS A 321 10.49 14.87 -15.95
C LYS A 321 9.94 14.28 -17.26
N LEU A 322 9.66 12.98 -17.30
CA LEU A 322 9.15 12.32 -18.50
C LEU A 322 7.77 12.85 -18.90
N ARG A 323 6.91 13.09 -17.92
CA ARG A 323 5.60 13.68 -18.13
C ARG A 323 5.70 15.09 -18.72
N LYS A 324 6.56 15.93 -18.15
CA LYS A 324 6.81 17.28 -18.68
C LYS A 324 7.28 17.24 -20.13
N GLN A 325 8.21 16.35 -20.47
CA GLN A 325 8.70 16.18 -21.84
C GLN A 325 7.60 15.75 -22.83
N MET A 326 6.66 14.92 -22.39
CA MET A 326 5.52 14.50 -23.21
C MET A 326 4.59 15.68 -23.50
N LEU A 327 4.24 16.46 -22.47
CA LEU A 327 3.36 17.63 -22.59
C LEU A 327 3.99 18.74 -23.45
N GLU A 328 5.28 19.00 -23.28
CA GLU A 328 6.04 19.97 -24.10
C GLU A 328 6.14 19.52 -25.58
N GLY A 329 6.20 18.21 -25.85
CA GLY A 329 6.27 17.65 -27.19
C GLY A 329 4.94 17.71 -27.96
N ASP A 330 3.82 17.69 -27.25
CA ASP A 330 2.46 17.74 -27.81
C ASP A 330 1.91 19.17 -27.97
N ALA A 331 2.69 20.20 -27.60
CA ALA A 331 2.34 21.62 -27.68
C ALA A 331 2.29 22.21 -29.12
N SER A 332 1.65 21.50 -30.05
CA SER A 332 1.20 22.04 -31.35
C SER A 332 -0.27 22.50 -31.37
N GLY A 333 -0.97 22.39 -30.22
CA GLY A 333 -2.32 22.90 -30.03
C GLY A 333 -2.40 23.76 -28.77
N VAL A 334 -2.50 25.08 -28.95
CA VAL A 334 -2.76 26.04 -27.87
C VAL A 334 -4.14 25.75 -27.29
N VAL A 335 -4.20 25.26 -26.05
CA VAL A 335 -5.42 25.31 -25.24
C VAL A 335 -5.24 26.48 -24.28
N ASP A 336 -5.74 27.65 -24.69
CA ASP A 336 -5.83 28.83 -23.83
C ASP A 336 -6.71 28.50 -22.61
N GLY A 337 -6.18 28.70 -21.40
CA GLY A 337 -7.01 28.94 -20.22
C GLY A 337 -6.92 27.98 -19.03
N LEU A 338 -5.84 27.22 -18.85
CA LEU A 338 -5.58 26.54 -17.57
C LEU A 338 -4.24 26.99 -16.99
N GLU A 339 -4.33 27.62 -15.82
CA GLU A 339 -3.20 28.02 -15.00
C GLU A 339 -2.38 26.77 -14.61
N ASP A 340 -1.05 26.90 -14.76
CA ASP A 340 0.03 25.93 -14.45
C ASP A 340 -0.07 24.51 -15.06
N GLU A 341 0.74 24.26 -16.11
CA GLU A 341 0.97 22.93 -16.70
C GLU A 341 1.43 21.86 -15.69
N ASP A 342 1.94 22.28 -14.52
CA ASP A 342 2.37 21.42 -13.41
C ASP A 342 1.20 20.88 -12.55
N ASP A 343 -0.04 21.36 -12.74
CA ASP A 343 -1.18 21.04 -11.84
C ASP A 343 -2.23 20.05 -12.41
N GLN A 344 -2.11 19.62 -13.67
CA GLN A 344 -2.97 18.55 -14.16
C GLN A 344 -2.53 17.20 -13.55
N PRO A 345 -3.43 16.33 -13.06
CA PRO A 345 -3.05 14.99 -12.62
C PRO A 345 -2.81 14.05 -13.82
N GLY A 346 -1.85 13.13 -13.68
CA GLY A 346 -1.58 12.09 -14.70
C GLY A 346 -2.64 10.98 -14.70
N CYS A 347 -2.99 10.44 -15.88
CA CYS A 347 -3.93 9.32 -15.99
C CYS A 347 -3.26 7.94 -15.76
N VAL A 348 -4.04 6.88 -15.55
CA VAL A 348 -3.48 5.51 -15.42
C VAL A 348 -2.64 5.11 -16.65
N PRO A 349 -3.15 5.24 -17.89
CA PRO A 349 -2.35 4.95 -19.08
C PRO A 349 -1.00 5.68 -19.13
N ASP A 350 -0.96 6.97 -18.79
CA ASP A 350 0.28 7.74 -18.78
C ASP A 350 1.27 7.19 -17.76
N ARG A 351 0.80 6.92 -16.53
CA ARG A 351 1.63 6.39 -15.44
C ARG A 351 2.30 5.07 -15.80
N LEU A 352 1.58 4.19 -16.49
CA LEU A 352 2.11 2.92 -16.99
C LEU A 352 3.23 3.15 -18.01
N LEU A 353 2.94 3.94 -19.05
CA LEU A 353 3.80 3.98 -20.23
C LEU A 353 5.08 4.79 -20.00
N LEU A 354 5.02 5.88 -19.22
CA LEU A 354 6.15 6.78 -19.03
C LEU A 354 7.33 6.07 -18.35
N LEU A 355 7.10 5.38 -17.24
CA LEU A 355 8.17 4.73 -16.49
C LEU A 355 8.53 3.34 -17.03
N ALA A 356 7.57 2.56 -17.51
CA ALA A 356 7.84 1.21 -17.99
C ALA A 356 8.71 1.20 -19.25
N ARG A 357 8.62 2.24 -20.09
CA ARG A 357 9.40 2.35 -21.34
C ARG A 357 10.78 2.97 -21.14
N HIS A 358 11.04 3.58 -19.98
CA HIS A 358 12.33 4.19 -19.67
C HIS A 358 13.26 3.17 -19.01
N LYS A 359 14.08 2.48 -19.81
CA LYS A 359 15.06 1.50 -19.30
C LYS A 359 16.25 2.14 -18.63
#